data_AF-A0A1Q7GEA5-F1
#
_entry.id   AF-A0A1Q7GEA5-F1
#
_cell.length_a   1.000
_cell.length_b   1.000
_cell.length_c   1.000
_cell.angle_alpha   90.00
_cell.angle_beta   90.00
_cell.angle_gamma   90.00
#
_symmetry.space_group_name_H-M   'P 1'
#
loop_
_entity.id
_entity.type
_entity.pdbx_description
1 polymer ?
#
loop_
_entity_poly.entity_id
_entity_poly.type
_entity_poly.pdbx_seq_one_letter_code
_entity_poly.pdbx_strand_id
1 'polypeptide(L)'
;MVPLLGLACDGVSRLDDTLGLQSSARWEWHGHLVVEPDSTLTLVRMTIDTAHGGHDVGLARYDFNPAVGEGDEYSLTLALDLETVRDLRQNVPYALGPPPARIPAYGTVTCLCRPLRPDSVRGTFTLATRGLRQITGRVDATLYFTEWNDAARHVTYSLHQRIDLLK
;
A
#
# COMPACT_ATOMS: atom_id res chain seq x y z
N MET A 1 26.65 -16.78 -31.90
CA MET A 1 26.59 -17.15 -30.47
C MET A 1 27.37 -16.08 -29.70
N VAL A 2 26.65 -15.08 -29.18
CA VAL A 2 27.20 -13.99 -28.36
C VAL A 2 26.34 -13.95 -27.11
N PRO A 3 26.91 -14.14 -25.90
CA PRO A 3 26.18 -13.99 -24.66
C PRO A 3 26.33 -12.55 -24.15
N LEU A 4 25.21 -11.90 -23.84
CA LEU A 4 25.14 -10.67 -23.03
C LEU A 4 23.96 -10.88 -22.08
N LEU A 5 24.21 -11.45 -20.90
CA LEU A 5 24.37 -10.73 -19.63
C LEU A 5 23.14 -9.87 -19.26
N GLY A 6 22.21 -10.52 -18.56
CA GLY A 6 21.47 -10.00 -17.41
C GLY A 6 20.99 -8.56 -17.43
N LEU A 7 19.84 -8.33 -18.07
CA LEU A 7 18.88 -7.30 -17.65
C LEU A 7 17.64 -8.05 -17.15
N ALA A 8 17.68 -8.51 -15.89
CA ALA A 8 16.43 -8.65 -15.16
C ALA A 8 15.92 -7.22 -14.94
N CYS A 9 15.19 -6.68 -15.93
CA CYS A 9 14.40 -5.48 -15.71
C CYS A 9 13.57 -5.73 -14.45
N ASP A 10 13.66 -4.84 -13.46
CA ASP A 10 12.83 -4.87 -12.27
C ASP A 10 11.36 -4.84 -12.70
N GLY A 11 10.73 -6.01 -12.84
CA GLY A 11 9.36 -6.17 -13.37
C GLY A 11 8.26 -5.57 -12.49
N VAL A 12 8.65 -4.90 -11.41
CA VAL A 12 7.81 -4.20 -10.46
C VAL A 12 7.50 -2.76 -10.87
N SER A 13 8.41 -2.09 -11.60
CA SER A 13 8.19 -0.72 -12.09
C SER A 13 7.72 -0.76 -13.55
N ARG A 14 6.72 0.06 -13.89
CA ARG A 14 6.13 0.14 -15.23
C ARG A 14 5.90 1.58 -15.67
N LEU A 15 5.73 1.75 -16.98
CA LEU A 15 5.54 3.07 -17.60
C LEU A 15 4.22 3.74 -17.20
N ASP A 16 3.22 2.94 -16.86
CA ASP A 16 1.89 3.37 -16.39
C ASP A 16 1.78 3.45 -14.86
N ASP A 17 2.91 3.37 -14.15
CA ASP A 17 2.93 3.59 -12.71
C ASP A 17 2.41 5.00 -12.39
N THR A 18 1.74 5.12 -11.25
CA THR A 18 1.29 6.44 -10.79
C THR A 18 2.49 7.35 -10.53
N LEU A 19 2.29 8.66 -10.42
CA LEU A 19 3.44 9.59 -10.23
C LEU A 19 3.93 9.68 -8.78
N GLY A 20 3.45 8.80 -7.90
CA GLY A 20 3.75 8.84 -6.47
C GLY A 20 5.15 8.32 -6.14
N LEU A 21 5.85 9.00 -5.24
CA LEU A 21 7.11 8.52 -4.69
C LEU A 21 6.86 7.83 -3.35
N GLN A 22 7.36 6.60 -3.18
CA GLN A 22 7.35 5.96 -1.86
C GLN A 22 8.32 6.69 -0.92
N SER A 23 7.79 7.48 0.03
CA SER A 23 8.58 8.32 0.93
C SER A 23 8.93 7.64 2.25
N SER A 24 8.14 6.65 2.65
CA SER A 24 8.49 5.80 3.80
C SER A 24 7.90 4.41 3.62
N ALA A 25 8.58 3.42 4.18
CA ALA A 25 8.04 2.09 4.30
C ALA A 25 8.64 1.37 5.50
N ARG A 26 7.84 0.49 6.09
CA ARG A 26 8.19 -0.34 7.22
C ARG A 26 7.62 -1.73 7.03
N TRP A 27 8.40 -2.72 7.42
CA TRP A 27 8.01 -4.11 7.53
C TRP A 27 8.35 -4.60 8.93
N GLU A 28 7.40 -5.25 9.58
CA GLU A 28 7.68 -5.98 10.80
C GLU A 28 7.34 -7.46 10.70
N TRP A 29 8.15 -8.23 11.43
CA TRP A 29 7.88 -9.63 11.70
C TRP A 29 7.14 -9.71 13.01
N HIS A 30 6.17 -10.62 13.09
CA HIS A 30 5.35 -10.78 14.29
C HIS A 30 4.69 -9.45 14.69
N GLY A 31 4.23 -8.69 13.70
CA GLY A 31 3.43 -7.50 13.91
C GLY A 31 1.94 -7.80 13.82
N HIS A 32 1.15 -6.80 14.19
CA HIS A 32 -0.29 -6.73 14.02
C HIS A 32 -0.63 -5.32 13.51
N LEU A 33 -1.47 -5.23 12.48
CA LEU A 33 -1.92 -3.94 11.98
C LEU A 33 -3.04 -3.40 12.88
N VAL A 34 -2.85 -2.19 13.38
CA VAL A 34 -3.86 -1.44 14.13
C VAL A 34 -4.33 -0.28 13.27
N VAL A 35 -5.61 -0.30 12.91
CA VAL A 35 -6.26 0.69 12.06
C VAL A 35 -7.41 1.31 12.84
N GLU A 36 -7.22 2.55 13.29
CA GLU A 36 -8.13 3.21 14.22
C GLU A 36 -8.53 4.60 13.72
N PRO A 37 -9.84 4.92 13.68
CA PRO A 37 -10.30 6.29 13.49
C PRO A 37 -9.87 7.19 14.66
N ASP A 38 -9.23 8.31 14.35
CA ASP A 38 -8.97 9.39 15.28
C ASP A 38 -10.05 10.46 15.12
N SER A 39 -11.01 10.46 16.03
CA SER A 39 -12.13 11.40 16.03
C SER A 39 -11.71 12.84 16.35
N THR A 40 -10.52 13.06 16.93
CA THR A 40 -10.01 14.41 17.22
C THR A 40 -9.43 15.09 15.99
N LEU A 41 -8.87 14.30 15.07
CA LEU A 41 -8.19 14.80 13.87
C LEU A 41 -8.94 14.46 12.57
N THR A 42 -10.10 13.80 12.65
CA THR A 42 -10.91 13.42 11.47
C THR A 42 -10.07 12.61 10.45
N LEU A 43 -9.28 11.67 10.96
CA LEU A 43 -8.38 10.82 10.17
C LEU A 43 -8.42 9.38 10.65
N VAL A 44 -7.82 8.46 9.89
CA VAL A 44 -7.55 7.09 10.34
C VAL A 44 -6.06 6.91 10.51
N ARG A 45 -5.65 6.48 11.70
CA ARG A 45 -4.27 6.12 12.02
C ARG A 45 -4.05 4.66 11.68
N MET A 46 -2.92 4.38 11.04
CA MET A 46 -2.45 3.03 10.78
C MET A 46 -1.09 2.86 11.43
N THR A 47 -0.98 1.85 12.29
CA THR A 47 0.25 1.55 13.02
C THR A 47 0.51 0.07 13.04
N ILE A 48 1.77 -0.30 13.28
CA ILE A 48 2.18 -1.67 13.50
C ILE A 48 2.40 -1.85 15.01
N ASP A 49 1.58 -2.68 15.64
CA ASP A 49 1.81 -3.16 17.00
C ASP A 49 2.70 -4.42 16.94
N THR A 50 3.83 -4.38 17.63
CA THR A 50 4.75 -5.52 17.74
C THR A 50 4.66 -6.25 19.08
N ALA A 51 3.79 -5.80 20.00
CA ALA A 51 3.61 -6.44 21.31
C ALA A 51 2.66 -7.64 21.26
N HIS A 52 1.65 -7.61 20.38
CA HIS A 52 0.61 -8.64 20.28
C HIS A 52 0.52 -9.29 18.90
N GLY A 53 1.60 -9.21 18.12
CA GLY A 53 1.60 -9.63 16.72
C GLY A 53 2.08 -11.07 16.47
N GLY A 54 1.90 -11.49 15.23
CA GLY A 54 2.28 -12.82 14.74
C GLY A 54 2.44 -12.90 13.23
N HIS A 55 2.09 -11.83 12.51
CA HIS A 55 2.11 -11.77 11.05
C HIS A 55 3.27 -10.92 10.53
N ASP A 56 3.60 -11.10 9.26
CA ASP A 56 4.39 -10.18 8.46
C ASP A 56 3.50 -9.01 8.03
N VAL A 57 3.74 -7.82 8.56
CA VAL A 57 2.91 -6.63 8.27
C VAL A 57 3.74 -5.52 7.64
N GLY A 58 3.22 -4.93 6.57
CA GLY A 58 3.84 -3.86 5.83
C GLY A 58 3.04 -2.57 5.94
N LEU A 59 3.73 -1.44 6.07
CA LEU A 59 3.17 -0.10 5.96
C LEU A 59 4.03 0.70 4.98
N ALA A 60 3.44 1.29 3.96
CA ALA A 60 4.13 2.14 2.99
C ALA A 60 3.36 3.43 2.75
N ARG A 61 4.08 4.55 2.61
CA ARG A 61 3.54 5.86 2.26
C ARG A 61 4.06 6.28 0.90
N TYR A 62 3.16 6.75 0.06
CA TYR A 62 3.40 7.34 -1.23
C TYR A 62 2.99 8.81 -1.19
N ASP A 63 3.90 9.71 -1.54
CA ASP A 63 3.62 11.14 -1.69
C ASP A 63 3.47 11.47 -3.18
N PHE A 64 2.40 12.17 -3.52
CA PHE A 64 2.05 12.58 -4.88
C PHE A 64 2.17 14.09 -4.97
N ASN A 65 3.23 14.54 -5.63
CA ASN A 65 3.38 15.96 -5.97
C ASN A 65 2.47 16.28 -7.15
N PRO A 66 1.68 17.37 -7.09
CA PRO A 66 0.94 17.80 -8.25
C PRO A 66 1.92 18.20 -9.36
N ALA A 67 1.65 17.78 -10.60
CA ALA A 67 2.21 18.47 -11.75
C ALA A 67 1.71 19.92 -11.78
N VAL A 68 2.44 20.82 -12.42
CA VAL A 68 2.04 22.24 -12.54
C VAL A 68 0.62 22.31 -13.15
N GLY A 69 -0.36 22.70 -12.33
CA GLY A 69 -1.77 22.83 -12.72
C GLY A 69 -2.74 21.81 -12.11
N GLU A 70 -2.27 20.78 -11.41
CA GLU A 70 -3.13 19.91 -10.60
C GLU A 70 -3.21 20.39 -9.15
N GLY A 71 -4.42 20.41 -8.59
CA GLY A 71 -4.76 21.28 -7.47
C GLY A 71 -4.34 20.84 -6.07
N ASP A 72 -3.98 19.58 -5.84
CA ASP A 72 -3.74 19.09 -4.47
C ASP A 72 -2.57 18.10 -4.38
N GLU A 73 -1.60 18.43 -3.51
CA GLU A 73 -0.65 17.46 -2.98
C GLU A 73 -1.40 16.48 -2.07
N TYR A 74 -1.18 15.19 -2.28
CA TYR A 74 -1.75 14.17 -1.43
C TYR A 74 -0.79 13.01 -1.22
N SER A 75 -1.09 12.22 -0.20
CA SER A 75 -0.29 11.08 0.17
C SER A 75 -1.18 9.91 0.50
N LEU A 76 -0.86 8.75 -0.05
CA LEU A 76 -1.53 7.50 0.26
C LEU A 76 -0.65 6.70 1.20
N THR A 77 -1.20 6.27 2.33
CA THR A 77 -0.56 5.23 3.13
C THR A 77 -1.32 3.93 2.91
N LEU A 78 -0.60 2.86 2.60
CA LEU A 78 -1.09 1.52 2.39
C LEU A 78 -0.53 0.61 3.48
N ALA A 79 -1.39 -0.15 4.14
CA ALA A 79 -1.03 -1.20 5.07
C ALA A 79 -1.44 -2.56 4.52
N LEU A 80 -0.52 -3.54 4.59
CA LEU A 80 -0.70 -4.90 4.10
C LEU A 80 -0.46 -5.89 5.24
N ASP A 81 -1.44 -6.75 5.51
CA ASP A 81 -1.22 -7.94 6.35
C ASP A 81 -0.86 -9.11 5.43
N LEU A 82 0.43 -9.46 5.37
CA LEU A 82 0.95 -10.53 4.52
C LEU A 82 0.83 -11.91 5.18
N GLU A 83 0.19 -11.99 6.36
CA GLU A 83 0.12 -13.18 7.22
C GLU A 83 1.50 -13.80 7.43
N THR A 84 1.77 -14.95 6.79
CA THR A 84 3.10 -15.56 6.70
C THR A 84 3.65 -15.30 5.31
N VAL A 85 4.55 -14.32 5.17
CA VAL A 85 5.07 -13.93 3.84
C VAL A 85 5.81 -15.08 3.14
N ARG A 86 6.30 -16.07 3.91
CA ARG A 86 6.99 -17.27 3.39
C ARG A 86 6.08 -18.16 2.54
N ASP A 87 4.78 -18.08 2.74
CA ASP A 87 3.79 -18.86 2.00
C ASP A 87 3.41 -18.18 0.67
N LEU A 88 3.82 -16.92 0.49
CA LEU A 88 3.61 -16.19 -0.75
C LEU A 88 4.66 -16.59 -1.79
N ARG A 89 4.18 -17.00 -2.96
CA ARG A 89 5.01 -17.32 -4.12
C ARG A 89 5.31 -16.04 -4.89
N GLN A 90 6.52 -15.96 -5.42
CA GLN A 90 6.93 -14.85 -6.27
C GLN A 90 6.12 -14.85 -7.58
N ASN A 91 5.87 -13.67 -8.12
CA ASN A 91 5.17 -13.42 -9.38
C ASN A 91 3.73 -13.98 -9.44
N VAL A 92 3.12 -14.25 -8.28
CA VAL A 92 1.71 -14.61 -8.16
C VAL A 92 0.94 -13.39 -7.67
N PRO A 93 -0.12 -12.95 -8.37
CA PRO A 93 -0.97 -11.87 -7.89
C PRO A 93 -1.91 -12.39 -6.80
N TYR A 94 -1.80 -11.80 -5.60
CA TYR A 94 -2.68 -12.07 -4.47
C TYR A 94 -3.69 -10.95 -4.31
N ALA A 95 -4.97 -11.31 -4.17
CA ALA A 95 -6.05 -10.33 -4.01
C ALA A 95 -5.90 -9.55 -2.70
N LEU A 96 -6.07 -8.23 -2.79
CA LEU A 96 -6.08 -7.28 -1.68
C LEU A 96 -7.51 -6.95 -1.25
N GLY A 97 -7.72 -6.81 0.07
CA GLY A 97 -8.94 -6.24 0.64
C GLY A 97 -9.57 -7.08 1.76
N PRO A 98 -10.86 -6.86 2.07
CA PRO A 98 -11.55 -7.67 3.06
C PRO A 98 -11.70 -9.13 2.60
N PRO A 99 -11.94 -10.08 3.52
CA PRO A 99 -12.26 -11.46 3.17
C PRO A 99 -13.35 -11.53 2.07
N PRO A 100 -13.21 -12.43 1.08
CA PRO A 100 -12.29 -13.56 0.99
C PRO A 100 -10.92 -13.25 0.33
N ALA A 101 -10.52 -11.99 0.22
CA ALA A 101 -9.19 -11.65 -0.31
C ALA A 101 -8.07 -12.30 0.52
N ARG A 102 -6.95 -12.65 -0.14
CA ARG A 102 -5.83 -13.36 0.50
C ARG A 102 -5.01 -12.45 1.42
N ILE A 103 -4.88 -11.17 1.06
CA ILE A 103 -4.07 -10.20 1.80
C ILE A 103 -5.00 -9.09 2.29
N PRO A 104 -5.31 -9.04 3.60
CA PRO A 104 -5.97 -7.89 4.19
C PRO A 104 -5.18 -6.61 3.90
N ALA A 105 -5.90 -5.59 3.43
CA ALA A 105 -5.29 -4.34 2.99
C ALA A 105 -6.12 -3.14 3.45
N TYR A 106 -5.42 -2.13 3.94
CA TYR A 106 -6.01 -0.90 4.47
C TYR A 106 -5.29 0.30 3.86
N GLY A 107 -6.02 1.40 3.69
CA GLY A 107 -5.49 2.58 3.05
C GLY A 107 -6.02 3.84 3.71
N THR A 108 -5.19 4.85 3.84
CA THR A 108 -5.61 6.21 4.22
C THR A 108 -5.02 7.21 3.25
N VAL A 109 -5.69 8.35 3.09
CA VAL A 109 -5.21 9.46 2.27
C VAL A 109 -5.09 10.70 3.13
N THR A 110 -3.99 11.43 2.95
CA THR A 110 -3.79 12.77 3.51
C THR A 110 -3.69 13.72 2.33
N CYS A 111 -4.54 14.73 2.28
CA CYS A 111 -4.61 15.73 1.21
C CYS A 111 -4.98 17.08 1.83
N LEU A 112 -4.81 18.19 1.10
CA LEU A 112 -5.44 19.48 1.44
C LEU A 112 -6.93 19.54 1.06
N CYS A 113 -7.55 18.38 0.86
CA CYS A 113 -8.95 18.22 0.49
C CYS A 113 -9.83 17.94 1.71
N ARG A 114 -11.11 17.62 1.49
CA ARG A 114 -12.04 17.28 2.58
C ARG A 114 -11.55 16.04 3.33
N PRO A 115 -11.77 15.93 4.65
CA PRO A 115 -11.46 14.70 5.38
C PRO A 115 -12.19 13.48 4.80
N LEU A 116 -11.45 12.39 4.64
CA LEU A 116 -11.93 11.15 4.03
C LEU A 116 -11.86 9.98 5.02
N ARG A 117 -12.90 9.15 5.04
CA ARG A 117 -12.94 7.88 5.76
C ARG A 117 -12.52 6.76 4.81
N PRO A 118 -11.54 5.93 5.19
CA PRO A 118 -11.23 4.68 4.51
C PRO A 118 -12.42 3.74 4.47
N ASP A 119 -12.73 3.20 3.30
CA ASP A 119 -13.73 2.15 3.14
C ASP A 119 -13.08 0.80 2.86
N SER A 120 -12.34 0.69 1.76
CA SER A 120 -11.65 -0.55 1.40
C SER A 120 -10.51 -0.30 0.43
N VAL A 121 -9.57 -1.24 0.39
CA VAL A 121 -8.56 -1.35 -0.67
C VAL A 121 -8.88 -2.60 -1.48
N ARG A 122 -8.90 -2.50 -2.81
CA ARG A 122 -9.14 -3.66 -3.69
C ARG A 122 -8.12 -3.66 -4.82
N GLY A 123 -7.63 -4.83 -5.17
CA GLY A 123 -6.62 -4.97 -6.22
C GLY A 123 -5.75 -6.18 -5.99
N THR A 124 -4.49 -6.09 -6.38
CA THR A 124 -3.52 -7.17 -6.21
C THR A 124 -2.20 -6.69 -5.63
N PHE A 125 -1.57 -7.57 -4.86
CA PHE A 125 -0.16 -7.50 -4.53
C PHE A 125 0.56 -8.67 -5.18
N THR A 126 1.63 -8.36 -5.92
CA THR A 126 2.50 -9.37 -6.52
C THR A 126 3.86 -9.29 -5.85
N LEU A 127 4.24 -10.36 -5.15
CA LEU A 127 5.57 -10.47 -4.54
C LEU A 127 6.62 -10.62 -5.64
N ALA A 128 7.64 -9.76 -5.65
CA ALA A 128 8.78 -9.90 -6.56
C ALA A 128 9.96 -10.56 -5.83
N THR A 129 10.44 -9.93 -4.76
CA THR A 129 11.55 -10.46 -3.97
C THR A 129 11.22 -10.43 -2.48
N ARG A 130 11.68 -11.46 -1.76
CA ARG A 130 11.65 -11.52 -0.31
C ARG A 130 13.08 -11.75 0.20
N GLY A 131 13.69 -10.68 0.69
CA GLY A 131 14.99 -10.69 1.36
C GLY A 131 14.86 -10.83 2.87
N LEU A 132 16.01 -10.82 3.56
CA LEU A 132 16.07 -10.91 5.02
C LEU A 132 15.62 -9.63 5.74
N ARG A 133 15.61 -8.48 5.08
CA ARG A 133 15.18 -7.18 5.68
C ARG A 133 14.36 -6.33 4.72
N GLN A 134 13.97 -6.91 3.59
CA GLN A 134 13.27 -6.21 2.53
C GLN A 134 12.29 -7.14 1.85
N ILE A 135 11.08 -6.65 1.59
CA ILE A 135 10.15 -7.24 0.65
C ILE A 135 9.97 -6.24 -0.47
N THR A 136 10.13 -6.70 -1.71
CA THR A 136 9.80 -5.92 -2.89
C THR A 136 8.66 -6.59 -3.63
N GLY A 137 7.76 -5.77 -4.16
CA GLY A 137 6.65 -6.26 -4.95
C GLY A 137 5.99 -5.15 -5.74
N ARG A 138 4.82 -5.45 -6.27
CA ARG A 138 3.98 -4.51 -6.99
C ARG A 138 2.60 -4.50 -6.37
N VAL A 139 2.06 -3.31 -6.20
CA VAL A 139 0.67 -3.08 -5.84
C VAL A 139 -0.04 -2.48 -7.05
N ASP A 140 -1.12 -3.11 -7.47
CA ASP A 140 -2.05 -2.59 -8.45
C ASP A 140 -3.44 -2.57 -7.79
N ALA A 141 -3.82 -1.43 -7.21
CA ALA A 141 -5.00 -1.33 -6.36
C ALA A 141 -5.76 -0.01 -6.51
N THR A 142 -7.04 -0.05 -6.18
CA THR A 142 -7.90 1.10 -5.96
C THR A 142 -8.23 1.21 -4.48
N LEU A 143 -8.00 2.38 -3.91
CA LEU A 143 -8.40 2.74 -2.56
C LEU A 143 -9.72 3.50 -2.62
N TYR A 144 -10.70 3.04 -1.87
CA TYR A 144 -12.05 3.59 -1.79
C TYR A 144 -12.23 4.35 -0.49
N PHE A 145 -12.78 5.55 -0.60
CA PHE A 145 -13.02 6.44 0.52
C PHE A 145 -14.43 7.05 0.45
N THR A 146 -14.95 7.41 1.60
CA THR A 146 -16.19 8.17 1.75
C THR A 146 -15.90 9.49 2.44
N GLU A 147 -16.50 10.59 1.98
CA GLU A 147 -16.34 11.89 2.67
C GLU A 147 -16.80 11.76 4.13
N TRP A 148 -16.04 12.37 5.04
CA TRP A 148 -16.31 12.23 6.48
C TRP A 148 -17.70 12.76 6.87
N ASN A 149 -18.11 13.88 6.26
CA ASN A 149 -19.37 14.57 6.57
C ASN A 149 -20.52 14.23 5.61
N ASP A 150 -20.29 13.43 4.57
CA ASP A 150 -21.32 13.07 3.59
C ASP A 150 -21.13 11.61 3.14
N ALA A 151 -21.99 10.73 3.65
CA ALA A 151 -21.92 9.29 3.36
C ALA A 151 -22.29 8.91 1.92
N ALA A 152 -22.86 9.84 1.14
CA ALA A 152 -23.22 9.60 -0.25
C ALA A 152 -22.10 9.98 -1.23
N ARG A 153 -21.03 10.63 -0.74
CA ARG A 153 -19.89 11.06 -1.56
C ARG A 153 -18.73 10.12 -1.38
N HIS A 154 -18.38 9.46 -2.47
CA HIS A 154 -17.27 8.53 -2.53
C HIS A 154 -16.15 9.08 -3.42
N VAL A 155 -14.92 8.82 -3.01
CA VAL A 155 -13.69 9.21 -3.72
C VAL A 155 -12.81 7.98 -3.87
N THR A 156 -12.16 7.84 -5.01
CA THR A 156 -11.25 6.72 -5.27
C THR A 156 -9.90 7.21 -5.70
N TYR A 157 -8.84 6.55 -5.23
CA TYR A 157 -7.48 6.77 -5.67
C TYR A 157 -6.89 5.47 -6.21
N SER A 158 -6.29 5.53 -7.40
CA SER A 158 -5.54 4.39 -7.95
C SER A 158 -4.10 4.42 -7.49
N LEU A 159 -3.55 3.26 -7.20
CA LEU A 159 -2.16 3.04 -6.84
C LEU A 159 -1.61 1.89 -7.69
N HIS A 160 -0.77 2.24 -8.66
CA HIS A 160 -0.03 1.32 -9.51
C HIS A 160 1.44 1.59 -9.27
N GLN A 161 2.04 0.82 -8.37
CA GLN A 161 3.37 1.13 -7.85
C GLN A 161 4.15 -0.11 -7.47
N ARG A 162 5.46 0.03 -7.60
CA ARG A 162 6.40 -0.78 -6.82
C ARG A 162 6.21 -0.48 -5.33
N ILE A 163 6.31 -1.52 -4.51
CA ILE A 163 6.37 -1.39 -3.05
C ILE A 163 7.67 -1.99 -2.55
N ASP A 164 8.39 -1.23 -1.72
CA ASP A 164 9.64 -1.64 -1.08
C ASP A 164 9.45 -1.55 0.44
N LEU A 165 9.05 -2.64 1.07
CA LEU A 165 8.89 -2.71 2.52
C LEU A 165 10.23 -3.03 3.18
N LEU A 166 10.63 -2.24 4.17
CA LEU A 166 11.95 -2.29 4.80
C LEU A 166 11.86 -2.55 6.30
N LYS A 167 12.75 -3.38 6.84
CA LYS A 167 12.86 -3.68 8.28
C LYS A 167 14.02 -2.96 8.95
#